data_AF-A0AAD5W3K6-F1
#
_entry.id   AF-A0AAD5W3K6-F1
#
_cell.length_a   1.000
_cell.length_b   1.000
_cell.length_c   1.000
_cell.angle_alpha   90.00
_cell.angle_beta   90.00
_cell.angle_gamma   90.00
#
_symmetry.space_group_name_H-M   'P 1'
#
loop_
_entity.id
_entity.type
_entity.pdbx_description
1 polymer ?
#
loop_
_entity_poly.entity_id
_entity_poly.type
_entity_poly.pdbx_seq_one_letter_code
_entity_poly.pdbx_strand_id
1 'polypeptide(L)'
;MHEYEIFSRFLTSTFCDAAEPWQLGFQDAATPIMQGIIDLHHDIFFFLILILVFVLWMLVRALWHFNEKTNPIPQRIVHGTTIEIIWTIFPSIILMFIAIPSFALLYSMDEVVVDPAVTIKAIGHQWYWTYEYSDYNSSDEQSLTFDSYMIPEDDLELGQLRLLEVDNRVVCTS
;
A
#
# COMPACT_ATOMS: atom_id res chain seq x y z
N MET A 1 42.12 -15.75 -7.36
CA MET A 1 40.78 -16.36 -7.26
C MET A 1 40.01 -15.80 -6.07
N HIS A 2 40.66 -15.54 -4.93
CA HIS A 2 40.00 -14.96 -3.74
C HIS A 2 39.63 -13.47 -3.83
N GLU A 3 40.35 -12.66 -4.60
CA GLU A 3 40.05 -11.21 -4.74
C GLU A 3 38.81 -10.91 -5.60
N TYR A 4 38.44 -11.81 -6.53
CA TYR A 4 37.27 -11.62 -7.39
C TYR A 4 35.95 -11.84 -6.65
N GLU A 5 35.93 -12.70 -5.61
CA GLU A 5 34.77 -12.89 -4.75
C GLU A 5 34.50 -11.68 -3.85
N ILE A 6 35.55 -11.01 -3.37
CA ILE A 6 35.43 -9.82 -2.53
C ILE A 6 34.86 -8.65 -3.36
N PHE A 7 35.29 -8.51 -4.62
CA PHE A 7 34.76 -7.48 -5.53
C PHE A 7 33.32 -7.79 -5.99
N SER A 8 32.97 -9.06 -6.18
CA SER A 8 31.59 -9.48 -6.50
C SER A 8 30.61 -9.19 -5.37
N ARG A 9 31.02 -9.30 -4.10
CA ARG A 9 30.16 -9.00 -2.93
C ARG A 9 29.82 -7.52 -2.79
N PHE A 10 30.57 -6.61 -3.42
CA PHE A 10 30.31 -5.16 -3.35
C PHE A 10 29.29 -4.67 -4.38
N LEU A 11 28.94 -5.49 -5.39
CA LEU A 11 28.08 -5.09 -6.51
C LEU A 11 26.66 -5.70 -6.47
N THR A 12 26.37 -6.56 -5.49
CA THR A 12 25.03 -7.13 -5.27
C THR A 12 24.46 -6.70 -3.92
N SER A 13 24.60 -5.42 -3.57
CA SER A 13 23.59 -4.80 -2.70
C SER A 13 22.37 -4.51 -3.58
N THR A 14 21.60 -5.54 -3.92
CA THR A 14 20.22 -5.31 -4.34
C THR A 14 19.58 -4.59 -3.15
N PHE A 15 19.21 -3.33 -3.33
CA PHE A 15 18.31 -2.67 -2.39
C PHE A 15 17.03 -3.50 -2.41
N CYS A 16 16.91 -4.43 -1.46
CA CYS A 16 15.67 -5.12 -1.21
C CYS A 16 14.73 -4.04 -0.68
N ASP A 17 13.77 -3.63 -1.50
CA ASP A 17 12.66 -2.81 -1.03
C ASP A 17 11.91 -3.66 0.00
N ALA A 18 12.13 -3.34 1.27
CA ALA A 18 11.72 -4.13 2.42
C ALA A 18 11.25 -3.18 3.52
N ALA A 19 10.58 -3.74 4.53
CA ALA A 19 10.11 -2.94 5.64
C ALA A 19 11.30 -2.43 6.47
N GLU A 20 11.31 -1.12 6.71
CA GLU A 20 12.37 -0.48 7.50
C GLU A 20 11.95 -0.30 8.96
N PRO A 21 12.87 -0.48 9.94
CA PRO A 21 12.56 -0.21 11.34
C PRO A 21 12.07 1.22 11.55
N TRP A 22 10.95 1.37 12.25
CA TRP A 22 10.31 2.66 12.56
C TRP A 22 9.71 3.42 11.36
N GLN A 23 9.47 2.75 10.23
CA GLN A 23 8.76 3.32 9.09
C GLN A 23 7.31 3.69 9.45
N LEU A 24 6.85 4.86 9.00
CA LEU A 24 5.51 5.39 9.27
C LEU A 24 4.58 5.45 8.05
N GLY A 25 5.12 5.24 6.85
CA GLY A 25 4.39 5.28 5.58
C GLY A 25 4.52 3.98 4.79
N PHE A 26 4.15 4.03 3.51
CA PHE A 26 4.36 2.91 2.59
C PHE A 26 5.84 2.69 2.28
N GLN A 27 6.15 1.49 1.77
CA GLN A 27 7.39 1.18 1.07
C GLN A 27 7.50 1.97 -0.25
N ASP A 28 8.68 1.95 -0.85
CA ASP A 28 8.91 2.68 -2.08
C ASP A 28 8.06 2.09 -3.23
N ALA A 29 7.63 2.95 -4.14
CA ALA A 29 6.79 2.51 -5.25
C ALA A 29 7.64 1.85 -6.35
N ALA A 30 7.50 0.53 -6.51
CA ALA A 30 8.13 -0.21 -7.60
C ALA A 30 7.25 -0.32 -8.87
N THR A 31 5.98 0.13 -8.82
CA THR A 31 5.04 0.06 -9.95
C THR A 31 4.22 1.34 -10.10
N PRO A 32 3.76 1.70 -11.33
CA PRO A 32 2.84 2.83 -11.53
C PRO A 32 1.54 2.70 -10.73
N ILE A 33 1.07 1.46 -10.54
CA ILE A 33 -0.10 1.15 -9.71
C ILE A 33 0.15 1.55 -8.26
N MET A 34 1.30 1.18 -7.69
CA MET A 34 1.65 1.55 -6.31
C MET A 34 1.79 3.07 -6.16
N GLN A 35 2.36 3.76 -7.16
CA GLN A 35 2.41 5.22 -7.15
C GLN A 35 0.99 5.82 -7.08
N GLY A 36 0.06 5.30 -7.89
CA GLY A 36 -1.34 5.72 -7.84
C GLY A 36 -2.02 5.44 -6.50
N ILE A 37 -1.71 4.32 -5.84
CA ILE A 37 -2.19 4.01 -4.49
C ILE A 37 -1.69 5.04 -3.47
N ILE A 38 -0.40 5.39 -3.52
CA ILE A 38 0.21 6.38 -2.61
C ILE A 38 -0.43 7.76 -2.82
N ASP A 39 -0.63 8.17 -4.07
CA ASP A 39 -1.26 9.44 -4.41
C ASP A 39 -2.70 9.50 -3.88
N LEU A 40 -3.50 8.45 -4.15
CA LEU A 40 -4.88 8.34 -3.64
C LEU A 40 -4.91 8.35 -2.10
N HIS A 41 -3.99 7.65 -1.45
CA HIS A 41 -3.88 7.66 0.01
C HIS A 41 -3.63 9.07 0.53
N HIS A 42 -2.68 9.81 -0.06
CA HIS A 42 -2.39 11.19 0.36
C HIS A 42 -3.59 12.12 0.17
N ASP A 43 -4.32 12.01 -0.93
CA ASP A 43 -5.54 12.79 -1.19
C ASP A 43 -6.62 12.52 -0.12
N ILE A 44 -6.89 11.25 0.17
CA ILE A 44 -7.86 10.85 1.20
C ILE A 44 -7.42 11.37 2.57
N PHE A 45 -6.14 11.15 2.92
CA PHE A 45 -5.60 11.52 4.22
C PHE A 45 -5.64 13.03 4.45
N PHE A 46 -5.41 13.83 3.40
CA PHE A 46 -5.57 15.29 3.44
C PHE A 46 -6.99 15.69 3.87
N PHE A 47 -8.03 15.15 3.23
CA PHE A 47 -9.42 15.44 3.62
C PHE A 47 -9.76 14.94 5.03
N LEU A 48 -9.25 13.76 5.43
CA LEU A 48 -9.46 13.22 6.77
C LEU A 48 -8.85 14.12 7.85
N ILE A 49 -7.61 14.59 7.67
CA ILE A 49 -6.98 15.52 8.62
C ILE A 49 -7.78 16.81 8.70
N LEU A 50 -8.22 17.37 7.57
CA LEU A 50 -9.02 18.59 7.54
C LEU A 50 -10.31 18.43 8.37
N ILE A 51 -11.05 17.35 8.14
CA ILE A 51 -12.28 17.03 8.88
C ILE A 51 -11.98 16.82 10.37
N LEU A 52 -10.93 16.07 10.70
CA LEU A 52 -10.52 15.81 12.08
C LEU A 52 -10.23 17.11 12.83
N VAL A 53 -9.41 17.99 12.24
CA VAL A 53 -9.06 19.29 12.85
C VAL A 53 -10.30 20.17 13.01
N PHE A 54 -11.20 20.20 12.02
CA PHE A 54 -12.45 20.96 12.10
C PHE A 54 -13.35 20.46 13.24
N VAL A 55 -13.57 19.15 13.34
CA VAL A 55 -14.39 18.54 14.40
C VAL A 55 -13.76 18.75 15.77
N LEU A 56 -12.44 18.54 15.90
CA LEU A 56 -11.71 18.75 17.14
C LEU A 56 -11.80 20.21 17.59
N TRP A 57 -11.62 21.16 16.67
CA TRP A 57 -11.76 22.58 16.95
C TRP A 57 -13.18 22.93 17.42
N MET A 58 -14.22 22.46 16.72
CA MET A 58 -15.61 22.67 17.14
C MET A 58 -15.88 22.10 18.53
N LEU A 59 -15.39 20.89 18.82
CA LEU A 59 -15.55 20.24 20.12
C LEU A 59 -14.87 21.06 21.23
N VAL A 60 -13.61 21.44 21.04
CA VAL A 60 -12.85 22.26 22.02
C VAL A 60 -13.55 23.61 22.24
N ARG A 61 -14.02 24.25 21.16
CA ARG A 61 -14.77 25.52 21.24
C ARG A 61 -16.08 25.36 21.99
N ALA A 62 -16.82 24.28 21.74
CA ALA A 62 -18.07 24.01 22.43
C ALA A 62 -17.84 23.78 23.92
N LEU A 63 -16.84 22.96 24.28
CA LEU A 63 -16.49 22.69 25.68
C LEU A 63 -16.02 23.96 26.42
N TRP A 64 -15.24 24.83 25.75
CA TRP A 64 -14.79 26.07 26.38
C TRP A 64 -15.95 27.06 26.56
N HIS A 65 -16.73 27.30 25.51
CA HIS A 65 -17.75 28.35 25.54
C HIS A 65 -19.02 27.97 26.29
N PHE A 66 -19.43 26.70 26.24
CA PHE A 66 -20.68 26.21 26.82
C PHE A 66 -20.48 25.39 28.10
N ASN A 67 -19.38 25.60 28.83
CA ASN A 67 -19.24 25.03 30.18
C ASN A 67 -20.19 25.72 31.18
N GLU A 68 -20.50 25.05 32.28
CA GLU A 68 -21.44 25.53 33.30
C GLU A 68 -21.02 26.88 33.93
N LYS A 69 -19.71 27.14 34.06
CA LYS A 69 -19.20 28.39 34.64
C LYS A 69 -19.43 29.59 33.71
N THR A 70 -19.26 29.40 32.41
CA THR A 70 -19.37 30.44 31.39
C THR A 70 -20.81 30.60 30.89
N ASN A 71 -21.55 29.49 30.75
CA ASN A 71 -22.93 29.46 30.26
C ASN A 71 -23.84 28.64 31.19
N PRO A 72 -24.26 29.21 32.34
CA PRO A 72 -25.04 28.49 33.35
C PRO A 72 -26.49 28.21 32.94
N ILE A 73 -27.06 28.98 32.00
CA ILE A 73 -28.45 28.81 31.54
C ILE A 73 -28.43 28.25 30.11
N PRO A 74 -28.88 27.00 29.88
CA PRO A 74 -28.86 26.41 28.55
C PRO A 74 -29.95 27.00 27.65
N GLN A 75 -29.62 27.23 26.38
CA GLN A 75 -30.60 27.60 25.37
C GLN A 75 -31.42 26.37 24.95
N ARG A 76 -32.72 26.56 24.69
CA ARG A 76 -33.66 25.49 24.30
C ARG A 76 -33.95 25.50 22.80
N ILE A 77 -32.93 25.32 21.98
CA ILE A 77 -33.06 25.18 20.53
C ILE A 77 -33.09 23.68 20.22
N VAL A 78 -34.13 23.23 19.52
CA VAL A 78 -34.35 21.79 19.28
C VAL A 78 -34.23 21.42 17.80
N HIS A 79 -34.47 22.36 16.88
CA HIS A 79 -34.50 22.08 15.44
C HIS A 79 -33.68 23.11 14.68
N GLY A 80 -32.97 22.64 13.65
CA GLY A 80 -32.11 23.47 12.82
C GLY A 80 -32.08 22.99 11.37
N THR A 81 -33.24 22.95 10.70
CA THR A 81 -33.35 22.38 9.34
C THR A 81 -32.34 22.94 8.34
N THR A 82 -32.02 24.24 8.41
CA THR A 82 -31.03 24.84 7.51
C THR A 82 -29.62 24.29 7.74
N ILE A 83 -29.21 24.11 9.00
CA ILE A 83 -27.88 23.58 9.32
C ILE A 83 -27.80 22.07 9.04
N GLU A 84 -28.92 21.35 9.24
CA GLU A 84 -29.11 19.95 8.83
C GLU A 84 -28.83 19.71 7.35
N ILE A 85 -29.38 20.56 6.50
CA ILE A 85 -29.15 20.48 5.05
C ILE A 85 -27.68 20.73 4.72
N ILE A 86 -27.06 21.76 5.33
CA ILE A 86 -25.67 22.13 5.06
C ILE A 86 -24.70 20.99 5.40
N TRP A 87 -24.79 20.41 6.61
CA TRP A 87 -23.88 19.34 7.01
C TRP A 87 -24.19 18.00 6.36
N THR A 88 -25.30 17.84 5.65
CA THR A 88 -25.60 16.61 4.88
C THR A 88 -25.00 16.72 3.48
N ILE A 89 -25.16 17.89 2.84
CA ILE A 89 -24.65 18.14 1.48
C ILE A 89 -23.13 18.26 1.49
N PHE A 90 -22.55 18.96 2.48
CA PHE A 90 -21.11 19.24 2.50
C PHE A 90 -20.25 17.95 2.54
N PRO A 91 -20.48 16.97 3.41
CA PRO A 91 -19.75 15.70 3.39
C PRO A 91 -19.99 14.90 2.10
N SER A 92 -21.20 14.94 1.54
CA SER A 92 -21.51 14.26 0.28
C SER A 92 -20.68 14.79 -0.90
N ILE A 93 -20.45 16.11 -0.94
CA ILE A 93 -19.57 16.74 -1.93
C ILE A 93 -18.11 16.33 -1.73
N ILE A 94 -17.62 16.27 -0.49
CA ILE A 94 -16.25 15.81 -0.21
C ILE A 94 -16.06 14.36 -0.69
N LEU A 95 -17.01 13.47 -0.41
CA LEU A 95 -16.96 12.09 -0.88
C LEU A 95 -16.93 12.00 -2.41
N MET A 96 -17.67 12.87 -3.11
CA MET A 96 -17.65 12.92 -4.57
C MET A 96 -16.27 13.28 -5.12
N PHE A 97 -15.57 14.24 -4.49
CA PHE A 97 -14.21 14.61 -4.89
C PHE A 97 -13.21 13.47 -4.69
N ILE A 98 -13.35 12.70 -3.60
CA ILE A 98 -12.51 11.53 -3.32
C ILE A 98 -12.80 10.39 -4.31
N ALA A 99 -14.07 10.22 -4.70
CA ALA A 99 -14.49 9.11 -5.56
C ALA A 99 -13.90 9.21 -6.98
N ILE A 100 -13.72 10.41 -7.53
CA ILE A 100 -13.21 10.60 -8.90
C ILE A 100 -11.81 9.97 -9.12
N PRO A 101 -10.76 10.34 -8.36
CA PRO A 101 -9.44 9.72 -8.52
C PRO A 101 -9.47 8.24 -8.12
N SER A 102 -10.29 7.85 -7.14
CA SER A 102 -10.43 6.46 -6.72
C SER A 102 -10.96 5.56 -7.85
N PHE A 103 -12.00 5.99 -8.56
CA PHE A 103 -12.52 5.21 -9.69
C PHE A 103 -11.56 5.22 -10.87
N ALA A 104 -10.91 6.34 -11.16
CA ALA A 104 -9.89 6.39 -12.21
C ALA A 104 -8.74 5.39 -11.97
N LEU A 105 -8.26 5.29 -10.72
CA LEU A 105 -7.24 4.33 -10.34
C LEU A 105 -7.75 2.88 -10.40
N LEU A 106 -8.98 2.62 -9.98
CA LEU A 106 -9.57 1.28 -10.04
C LEU A 106 -9.63 0.76 -11.48
N TYR A 107 -10.04 1.61 -12.43
CA TYR A 107 -10.09 1.21 -13.83
C TYR A 107 -8.70 1.02 -14.43
N SER A 108 -7.71 1.83 -14.07
CA SER A 108 -6.34 1.64 -14.57
C SER A 108 -5.67 0.37 -14.04
N MET A 109 -6.10 -0.13 -12.87
CA MET A 109 -5.65 -1.42 -12.34
C MET A 109 -6.29 -2.62 -13.05
N ASP A 110 -7.54 -2.49 -13.50
CA ASP A 110 -8.28 -3.57 -14.17
C ASP A 110 -7.96 -3.66 -15.67
N GLU A 111 -7.61 -2.53 -16.29
CA GLU A 111 -7.20 -2.52 -17.68
C GLU A 111 -5.81 -3.18 -17.87
N VAL A 112 -5.82 -4.44 -18.32
CA VAL A 112 -4.63 -5.12 -18.86
C VAL A 112 -4.36 -4.58 -20.26
N VAL A 113 -3.79 -3.38 -20.36
CA VAL A 113 -3.66 -2.64 -21.65
C VAL A 113 -2.52 -3.17 -22.54
N VAL A 114 -1.63 -4.03 -22.04
CA VAL A 114 -0.40 -4.40 -22.77
C VAL A 114 -0.31 -5.91 -22.90
N ASP A 115 0.01 -6.38 -24.10
CA ASP A 115 0.47 -7.76 -24.30
C ASP A 115 1.66 -8.00 -23.34
N PRO A 116 1.56 -8.94 -22.39
CA PRO A 116 2.59 -9.15 -21.39
C PRO A 116 3.88 -9.62 -22.08
N ALA A 117 5.01 -9.00 -21.73
CA ALA A 117 6.32 -9.41 -22.25
C ALA A 117 6.79 -10.75 -21.68
N VAL A 118 6.34 -11.08 -20.46
CA VAL A 118 6.60 -12.35 -19.76
C VAL A 118 5.36 -12.76 -18.99
N THR A 119 4.97 -14.03 -19.11
CA THR A 119 3.89 -14.68 -18.38
C THR A 119 4.47 -15.64 -17.36
N ILE A 120 4.19 -15.36 -16.09
CA ILE A 120 4.56 -16.21 -14.96
C ILE A 120 3.30 -16.68 -14.27
N LYS A 121 3.15 -17.99 -14.12
CA LYS A 121 2.05 -18.60 -13.39
C LYS A 121 2.52 -18.96 -11.98
N ALA A 122 1.91 -18.36 -10.98
CA ALA A 122 2.16 -18.67 -9.57
C ALA A 122 1.09 -19.65 -9.04
N ILE A 123 1.51 -20.78 -8.50
CA ILE A 123 0.65 -21.80 -7.89
C ILE A 123 0.92 -21.81 -6.39
N GLY A 124 -0.13 -21.56 -5.59
CA GLY A 124 -0.04 -21.62 -4.13
C GLY A 124 -0.29 -23.03 -3.62
N HIS A 125 0.68 -23.60 -2.92
CA HIS A 125 0.56 -24.86 -2.20
C HIS A 125 0.45 -24.62 -0.70
N GLN A 126 0.15 -25.67 0.07
CA GLN A 126 0.17 -25.56 1.52
C GLN A 126 1.61 -25.30 1.99
N TRP A 127 1.87 -24.04 2.38
CA TRP A 127 3.11 -23.49 2.93
C TRP A 127 4.29 -23.26 1.96
N TYR A 128 4.08 -23.31 0.64
CA TYR A 128 5.09 -22.95 -0.35
C TYR A 128 4.43 -22.53 -1.68
N TRP A 129 5.24 -22.00 -2.60
CA TRP A 129 4.79 -21.54 -3.92
C TRP A 129 5.56 -22.25 -5.04
N THR A 130 4.90 -22.50 -6.17
CA THR A 130 5.54 -23.00 -7.40
C THR A 130 5.33 -21.97 -8.50
N TYR A 131 6.38 -21.66 -9.25
CA TYR A 131 6.35 -20.71 -10.36
C TYR A 131 6.65 -21.41 -11.68
N GLU A 132 5.84 -21.14 -12.70
CA GLU A 132 5.96 -21.69 -14.05
C GLU A 132 6.10 -20.54 -15.05
N TYR A 133 7.22 -20.49 -15.79
CA TYR A 133 7.46 -19.54 -16.88
C TYR A 133 7.02 -20.18 -18.19
N SER A 134 5.87 -19.76 -18.71
CA SER A 134 5.22 -20.40 -19.88
C SER A 134 5.84 -20.02 -21.23
N ASP A 135 6.53 -18.89 -21.29
CA ASP A 135 6.84 -18.23 -22.57
C ASP A 135 8.19 -18.70 -23.19
N TYR A 136 9.03 -19.38 -22.41
CA TYR A 136 10.37 -19.81 -22.81
C TYR A 136 10.46 -21.25 -23.32
N ASN A 137 9.39 -21.76 -23.96
CA ASN A 137 9.36 -23.12 -24.51
C ASN A 137 9.94 -23.15 -25.93
N SER A 138 11.18 -23.64 -26.09
CA SER A 138 11.81 -23.84 -27.42
C SER A 138 11.57 -25.23 -28.03
N SER A 139 11.05 -26.17 -27.25
CA SER A 139 10.72 -27.54 -27.67
C SER A 139 9.81 -28.16 -26.61
N ASP A 140 8.94 -29.11 -26.98
CA ASP A 140 7.87 -29.79 -26.21
C ASP A 140 8.23 -30.39 -24.82
N GLU A 141 9.38 -30.08 -24.23
CA GLU A 141 9.82 -30.59 -22.93
C GLU A 141 10.27 -29.45 -22.01
N GLN A 142 9.38 -29.19 -21.05
CA GLN A 142 9.57 -28.50 -19.76
C GLN A 142 9.61 -26.96 -19.81
N SER A 143 8.46 -26.37 -19.47
CA SER A 143 8.39 -25.00 -18.94
C SER A 143 9.32 -24.88 -17.73
N LEU A 144 10.10 -23.80 -17.65
CA LEU A 144 10.95 -23.53 -16.49
C LEU A 144 10.05 -23.41 -15.26
N THR A 145 10.10 -24.44 -14.42
CA THR A 145 9.25 -24.60 -13.24
C THR A 145 10.12 -24.84 -12.01
N PHE A 146 9.87 -24.14 -10.92
CA PHE A 146 10.56 -24.35 -9.65
C PHE A 146 9.65 -24.07 -8.45
N ASP A 147 9.99 -24.70 -7.33
CA ASP A 147 9.35 -24.50 -6.04
C ASP A 147 10.13 -23.48 -5.21
N SER A 148 9.43 -22.68 -4.43
CA SER A 148 9.95 -21.61 -3.57
C SER A 148 9.52 -21.86 -2.13
N TYR A 149 10.49 -22.23 -1.30
CA TYR A 149 10.35 -22.51 0.13
C TYR A 149 11.01 -21.41 0.97
N MET A 150 10.44 -21.16 2.15
CA MET A 150 11.02 -20.26 3.14
C MET A 150 12.28 -20.89 3.75
N ILE A 151 13.35 -20.09 3.84
CA ILE A 151 14.62 -20.54 4.45
C ILE A 151 14.47 -20.60 5.99
N PRO A 152 14.80 -21.72 6.65
CA PRO A 152 14.82 -21.83 8.11
C PRO A 152 15.83 -20.88 8.76
N GLU A 153 15.58 -20.46 10.01
CA GLU A 153 16.46 -19.50 10.71
C GLU A 153 17.92 -19.97 10.83
N ASP A 154 18.14 -21.28 10.95
CA ASP A 154 19.48 -21.89 11.07
C ASP A 154 20.29 -21.82 9.77
N ASP A 155 19.61 -21.70 8.63
CA ASP A 155 20.21 -21.67 7.29
C ASP A 155 20.34 -20.25 6.72
N LEU A 156 19.94 -19.22 7.48
CA LEU A 156 20.03 -17.82 7.07
C LEU A 156 21.48 -17.29 7.12
N GLU A 157 21.88 -16.57 6.08
CA GLU A 157 23.17 -15.87 6.03
C GLU A 157 23.10 -14.49 6.74
N LEU A 158 24.26 -13.97 7.15
CA LEU A 158 24.34 -12.65 7.79
C LEU A 158 23.87 -11.55 6.82
N GLY A 159 22.79 -10.86 7.18
CA GLY A 159 22.19 -9.77 6.39
C GLY A 159 20.88 -10.13 5.71
N GLN A 160 20.48 -11.40 5.74
CA GLN A 160 19.22 -11.89 5.20
C GLN A 160 18.00 -11.57 6.10
N LEU A 161 16.83 -11.43 5.48
CA LEU A 161 15.59 -11.10 6.18
C LEU A 161 14.90 -12.35 6.73
N ARG A 162 14.69 -12.37 8.05
CA ARG A 162 13.97 -13.46 8.71
C ARG A 162 12.52 -13.54 8.23
N LEU A 163 12.05 -14.75 7.88
CA LEU A 163 10.69 -15.06 7.39
C LEU A 163 10.29 -14.44 6.05
N LEU A 164 11.21 -13.78 5.33
CA LEU A 164 10.95 -13.23 4.00
C LEU A 164 11.82 -13.88 2.93
N GLU A 165 12.91 -14.51 3.35
CA GLU A 165 13.87 -15.14 2.47
C GLU A 165 13.41 -16.52 1.99
N VAL A 166 13.67 -16.77 0.71
CA VAL A 166 13.29 -17.99 0.01
C VAL A 166 14.49 -18.58 -0.72
N ASP A 167 14.49 -19.89 -0.90
CA ASP A 167 15.54 -20.62 -1.60
C ASP A 167 15.63 -20.25 -3.10
N ASN A 168 14.49 -20.24 -3.79
CA ASN A 168 14.37 -19.88 -5.20
C ASN A 168 13.51 -18.62 -5.33
N ARG A 169 14.14 -17.52 -5.74
CA ARG A 169 13.46 -16.23 -5.97
C ARG A 169 12.92 -16.14 -7.39
N VAL A 170 11.75 -15.51 -7.53
CA VAL A 170 11.21 -15.13 -8.84
C VAL A 170 12.09 -14.02 -9.43
N VAL A 171 12.48 -14.20 -10.69
CA VAL A 171 13.25 -13.22 -11.45
C VAL A 171 12.37 -12.69 -12.57
N CYS A 172 12.24 -11.37 -12.65
CA CYS A 172 11.59 -10.66 -13.74
C CYS A 172 12.55 -9.60 -14.31
N THR A 173 12.39 -9.27 -15.58
CA THR A 173 13.13 -8.18 -16.22
C THR A 173 12.41 -6.86 -15.98
N SER A 174 13.13 -5.85 -15.51
CA SER A 174 12.65 -4.46 -15.35
C SER A 174 12.46 -3.75 -16.68
#